data_AF-A0A9Q0R2H6-F1
#
_entry.id   AF-A0A9Q0R2H6-F1
#
_cell.length_a   1.000
_cell.length_b   1.000
_cell.length_c   1.000
_cell.angle_alpha   90.00
_cell.angle_beta   90.00
_cell.angle_gamma   90.00
#
_symmetry.space_group_name_H-M   'P 1'
#
loop_
_entity.id
_entity.type
_entity.pdbx_description
1 polymer ?
#
loop_
_entity_poly.entity_id
_entity_poly.type
_entity_poly.pdbx_seq_one_letter_code
_entity_poly.pdbx_strand_id
1 'polypeptide(L)'
;MRCTESMDNALIDLLVEKAAKGNKCDKIFTGPAFTSVSRALTSQFGRDISAENMRNRLRTVKKKYMILKELVGQSSWRWNDDKQTLKVDDNVWKEYVQRH
;
A
#
# COMPACT_ATOMS: atom_id res chain seq x y z
N MET A 1 -10.73 12.51 4.63
CA MET A 1 -11.33 11.34 3.95
C MET A 1 -10.84 10.06 4.63
N ARG A 2 -11.71 9.28 5.31
CA ARG A 2 -11.32 7.95 5.82
C ARG A 2 -11.23 6.98 4.62
N CYS A 3 -10.02 6.52 4.33
CA CYS A 3 -9.80 5.40 3.41
C CYS A 3 -9.88 4.12 4.25
N THR A 4 -10.82 3.25 3.94
CA THR A 4 -11.00 1.94 4.58
C THR A 4 -10.01 0.94 3.97
N GLU A 5 -9.74 -0.15 4.67
CA GLU A 5 -8.85 -1.22 4.18
C GLU A 5 -9.30 -1.76 2.81
N SER A 6 -10.60 -1.89 2.58
CA SER A 6 -11.18 -2.26 1.29
C SER A 6 -10.82 -1.28 0.15
N MET A 7 -10.78 0.02 0.42
CA MET A 7 -10.38 1.02 -0.59
C MET A 7 -8.88 0.96 -0.88
N ASP A 8 -8.06 0.64 0.12
CA ASP A 8 -6.61 0.49 -0.08
C ASP A 8 -6.31 -0.73 -0.95
N ASN A 9 -6.97 -1.86 -0.68
CA ASN A 9 -6.81 -3.07 -1.49
C ASN A 9 -7.23 -2.82 -2.94
N ALA A 10 -8.41 -2.23 -3.16
CA ALA A 10 -8.86 -1.86 -4.51
C ALA A 10 -7.90 -0.88 -5.22
N LEU A 11 -7.35 0.10 -4.48
CA LEU A 11 -6.35 1.02 -5.02
C LEU A 11 -5.08 0.29 -5.43
N ILE A 12 -4.56 -0.62 -4.59
CA ILE A 12 -3.34 -1.38 -4.87
C ILE A 12 -3.57 -2.29 -6.08
N ASP A 13 -4.67 -3.04 -6.13
CA ASP A 13 -4.99 -3.97 -7.22
C ASP A 13 -5.08 -3.23 -8.56
N LEU A 14 -5.80 -2.10 -8.60
CA LEU A 14 -5.91 -1.28 -9.81
C LEU A 14 -4.54 -0.73 -10.23
N LEU A 15 -3.70 -0.31 -9.30
CA LEU A 15 -2.35 0.18 -9.60
C LEU A 15 -1.44 -0.95 -10.11
N VAL A 16 -1.56 -2.18 -9.58
CA VAL A 16 -0.86 -3.36 -10.08
C VAL A 16 -1.28 -3.67 -11.50
N GLU A 17 -2.58 -3.64 -11.80
CA GLU A 17 -3.11 -3.84 -13.16
C GLU A 17 -2.59 -2.76 -14.13
N LYS A 18 -2.60 -1.49 -13.72
CA LYS A 18 -2.08 -0.39 -14.54
C LYS A 18 -0.57 -0.52 -14.77
N ALA A 19 0.19 -0.97 -13.77
CA ALA A 19 1.61 -1.23 -13.92
C ALA A 19 1.88 -2.37 -14.92
N ALA A 20 1.12 -3.46 -14.85
CA ALA A 20 1.21 -4.57 -15.81
C ALA A 20 0.91 -4.12 -17.25
N LYS A 21 0.00 -3.17 -17.42
CA LYS A 21 -0.35 -2.56 -18.73
C LYS A 21 0.61 -1.47 -19.21
N GLY A 22 1.81 -1.36 -18.61
CA GLY A 22 2.84 -0.42 -19.06
C GLY A 22 2.64 1.03 -18.64
N ASN A 23 1.66 1.35 -17.79
CA ASN A 23 1.40 2.72 -17.32
C ASN A 23 2.32 3.15 -16.16
N LYS A 24 3.48 2.51 -16.04
CA LYS A 24 4.50 2.76 -15.03
C LYS A 24 5.79 3.13 -15.75
N CYS A 25 6.09 4.42 -15.83
CA CYS A 25 7.42 4.88 -16.22
C CYS A 25 8.32 4.82 -14.99
N ASP A 26 9.27 3.89 -14.99
CA ASP A 26 10.21 3.64 -13.91
C ASP A 26 9.51 3.41 -12.54
N LYS A 27 9.55 4.39 -11.63
CA LYS A 27 8.99 4.29 -10.26
C LYS A 27 7.71 5.10 -10.05
N ILE A 28 7.19 5.77 -11.09
CA ILE A 28 6.11 6.75 -10.97
C ILE A 28 4.94 6.35 -11.88
N PHE A 29 3.74 6.28 -11.31
CA PHE A 29 2.52 6.17 -12.07
C PHE A 29 2.22 7.49 -12.78
N THR A 30 1.88 7.43 -14.05
CA THR A 30 1.58 8.63 -14.84
C THR A 30 0.30 9.31 -14.33
N GLY A 31 0.17 10.62 -14.54
CA GLY A 31 -1.05 11.36 -14.22
C GLY A 31 -2.33 10.68 -14.74
N PRO A 32 -2.37 10.23 -16.02
CA PRO A 32 -3.50 9.47 -16.57
C PRO A 32 -3.81 8.17 -15.84
N ALA A 33 -2.80 7.46 -15.32
CA ALA A 33 -3.01 6.25 -14.53
C ALA A 33 -3.80 6.57 -13.25
N PHE A 34 -3.42 7.62 -12.51
CA PHE A 34 -4.15 8.05 -11.31
C PHE A 34 -5.56 8.55 -11.62
N THR A 35 -5.76 9.27 -12.73
CA THR A 35 -7.10 9.69 -13.16
C THR A 35 -7.99 8.49 -13.49
N SER A 36 -7.45 7.48 -14.18
CA SER A 36 -8.20 6.26 -14.48
C SER A 36 -8.55 5.48 -13.22
N VAL A 37 -7.63 5.38 -12.25
CA VAL A 37 -7.85 4.68 -10.98
C VAL A 37 -8.87 5.44 -10.11
N SER A 38 -8.75 6.77 -10.05
CA SER A 38 -9.72 7.65 -9.37
C SER A 38 -11.13 7.43 -9.92
N ARG A 39 -11.33 7.42 -11.25
CA ARG A 39 -12.64 7.16 -11.85
C ARG A 39 -13.19 5.76 -11.53
N ALA A 40 -12.34 4.74 -11.56
CA ALA A 40 -12.74 3.37 -11.25
C ALA A 40 -13.19 3.24 -9.78
N LEU A 41 -12.41 3.80 -8.84
CA LEU A 41 -12.76 3.79 -7.42
C LEU A 41 -14.01 4.63 -7.12
N THR A 42 -14.16 5.80 -7.75
CA THR A 42 -15.37 6.62 -7.61
C THR A 42 -16.61 5.84 -8.05
N SER A 43 -16.51 5.13 -9.19
CA SER A 43 -17.59 4.27 -9.69
C SER A 43 -17.87 3.08 -8.76
N GLN A 44 -16.85 2.47 -8.18
CA GLN A 44 -16.99 1.28 -7.32
C GLN A 44 -17.56 1.61 -5.94
N PHE A 45 -17.17 2.73 -5.35
CA PHE A 45 -17.52 3.10 -3.97
C PHE A 45 -18.62 4.18 -3.89
N GLY A 46 -19.09 4.70 -5.03
CA GLY A 46 -20.17 5.70 -5.09
C GLY A 46 -19.82 7.05 -4.43
N ARG A 47 -18.53 7.36 -4.30
CA ARG A 47 -18.01 8.56 -3.62
C ARG A 47 -16.95 9.21 -4.47
N ASP A 48 -16.91 10.54 -4.50
CA ASP A 48 -15.88 11.24 -5.25
C ASP A 48 -14.49 11.04 -4.61
N ILE A 49 -13.62 10.35 -5.33
CA ILE A 49 -12.26 10.02 -4.92
C ILE A 49 -11.31 10.74 -5.86
N SER A 50 -10.75 11.87 -5.43
CA SER A 50 -9.80 12.64 -6.23
C SER A 50 -8.49 11.90 -6.46
N ALA A 51 -7.86 12.13 -7.62
CA ALA A 51 -6.55 11.57 -7.94
C ALA A 51 -5.47 12.00 -6.93
N GLU A 52 -5.56 13.21 -6.37
CA GLU A 52 -4.63 13.69 -5.35
C GLU A 52 -4.78 12.94 -4.02
N ASN A 53 -6.02 12.64 -3.61
CA ASN A 53 -6.27 11.81 -2.43
C ASN A 53 -5.64 10.41 -2.62
N MET A 54 -5.70 9.85 -3.83
CA MET A 54 -5.09 8.56 -4.15
C MET A 54 -3.56 8.61 -4.15
N ARG A 55 -2.95 9.67 -4.69
CA ARG A 55 -1.49 9.86 -4.60
C ARG A 55 -1.03 9.94 -3.15
N ASN A 56 -1.73 10.72 -2.33
CA ASN A 56 -1.40 10.85 -0.92
C ASN A 56 -1.61 9.54 -0.15
N ARG A 57 -2.69 8.80 -0.45
CA ARG A 57 -2.90 7.48 0.15
C ARG A 57 -1.81 6.48 -0.25
N LEU A 58 -1.45 6.43 -1.53
CA LEU A 58 -0.36 5.57 -2.01
C LEU A 58 0.97 5.91 -1.33
N ARG A 59 1.27 7.19 -1.09
CA ARG A 59 2.45 7.61 -0.31
C ARG A 59 2.41 7.02 1.11
N THR A 60 1.28 7.09 1.79
CA THR A 60 1.11 6.49 3.13
C THR A 60 1.30 4.98 3.12
N VAL A 61 0.66 4.27 2.18
CA VAL A 61 0.79 2.82 2.03
C VAL A 61 2.24 2.42 1.75
N LYS A 62 2.92 3.15 0.85
CA LYS A 62 4.33 2.92 0.52
C LYS A 62 5.24 3.12 1.73
N LYS A 63 4.99 4.13 2.57
CA LYS A 63 5.76 4.33 3.82
C LYS A 63 5.63 3.13 4.76
N LYS A 64 4.40 2.64 4.98
CA LYS A 64 4.16 1.44 5.81
C LYS A 64 4.88 0.22 5.24
N TYR A 65 4.79 0.01 3.92
CA TYR A 65 5.51 -1.07 3.24
C TYR A 65 7.03 -0.96 3.41
N MET A 66 7.61 0.23 3.33
CA MET A 66 9.06 0.41 3.54
C MET A 66 9.48 0.00 4.95
N ILE A 67 8.72 0.38 5.98
CA ILE A 67 8.98 -0.05 7.37
C ILE A 67 8.91 -1.58 7.46
N LEU A 68 7.86 -2.20 6.92
CA LEU A 68 7.73 -3.66 6.91
C LEU A 68 8.90 -4.33 6.18
N LYS A 69 9.32 -3.77 5.04
CA LYS A 69 10.44 -4.28 4.24
C LYS A 69 11.76 -4.18 5.00
N GLU A 70 12.00 -3.07 5.71
CA GLU A 70 13.17 -2.89 6.58
C GLU A 70 13.16 -3.90 7.73
N LEU A 71 12.01 -4.11 8.37
CA LEU A 71 11.85 -5.11 9.42
C LEU A 71 12.17 -6.50 8.89
N VAL A 72 11.51 -6.96 7.81
CA VAL A 72 11.75 -8.28 7.20
C VAL A 72 13.20 -8.45 6.71
N GLY A 73 13.88 -7.35 6.36
CA GLY A 73 15.30 -7.36 6.01
C GLY A 73 16.22 -7.67 7.20
N GLN A 74 15.75 -7.50 8.44
CA GLN A 74 16.46 -7.90 9.64
C GLN A 74 16.33 -9.42 9.84
N SER A 75 17.40 -10.07 10.29
CA SER A 75 17.47 -11.54 10.43
C SER A 75 16.39 -12.13 11.35
N SER A 76 15.89 -11.34 12.31
CA SER A 76 14.92 -11.76 13.34
C SER A 76 13.45 -11.66 12.91
N TRP A 77 13.15 -11.06 11.76
CA TRP A 77 11.78 -10.88 11.29
C TRP A 77 11.55 -11.70 10.03
N ARG A 78 10.36 -12.29 9.94
CA ARG A 78 9.93 -13.04 8.77
C ARG A 78 8.55 -12.56 8.35
N TRP A 79 8.28 -12.61 7.05
CA TRP A 79 6.95 -12.43 6.53
C TRP A 79 6.20 -13.76 6.53
N ASN A 80 4.93 -13.76 6.92
CA ASN A 80 4.03 -14.89 6.81
C ASN A 80 3.07 -14.63 5.65
N ASP A 81 3.31 -15.28 4.52
CA ASP A 81 2.48 -15.11 3.32
C ASP A 81 1.04 -15.63 3.50
N ASP A 82 0.83 -16.70 4.27
CA ASP A 82 -0.49 -17.30 4.49
C ASP A 82 -1.42 -16.38 5.28
N LYS A 83 -0.87 -15.70 6.29
CA LYS A 83 -1.63 -14.79 7.17
C LYS A 83 -1.47 -13.32 6.78
N GLN A 84 -0.61 -13.02 5.81
CA GLN A 84 -0.20 -11.67 5.44
C GLN A 84 0.24 -10.81 6.64
N THR A 85 0.97 -11.42 7.58
CA THR A 85 1.42 -10.77 8.82
C THR A 85 2.91 -10.95 9.06
N LEU A 86 3.50 -10.10 9.91
CA LEU A 86 4.85 -10.31 10.41
C LEU A 86 4.88 -11.50 11.39
N LYS A 87 5.87 -12.38 11.22
CA LYS A 87 6.22 -13.44 12.14
C LYS A 87 7.56 -13.08 12.79
N VAL A 88 7.54 -12.93 14.10
CA VAL A 88 8.69 -12.54 14.93
C VAL A 88 8.46 -13.08 16.34
N ASP A 89 9.53 -13.35 17.08
CA ASP A 89 9.43 -13.72 18.48
C ASP A 89 8.84 -12.58 19.32
N ASP A 90 7.99 -12.91 20.30
CA ASP A 90 7.30 -11.94 21.14
C ASP A 90 8.27 -10.99 21.87
N ASN A 91 9.47 -11.47 22.23
CA ASN A 91 10.48 -10.65 22.89
C ASN A 91 11.06 -9.59 21.94
N VAL A 92 11.35 -9.96 20.69
CA VAL A 92 11.84 -9.03 19.66
C VAL A 92 10.76 -8.00 19.31
N TRP A 93 9.49 -8.42 19.25
CA TRP A 93 8.36 -7.50 19.06
C TRP A 93 8.21 -6.50 20.21
N LYS A 94 8.24 -6.98 21.47
CA LYS A 94 8.16 -6.11 22.66
C LYS A 94 9.28 -5.09 22.71
N GLU A 95 10.51 -5.52 22.43
CA GLU A 95 11.66 -4.62 22.36
C GLU A 95 11.51 -3.56 21.26
N TYR A 96 10.98 -3.94 20.10
CA TYR A 96 10.76 -3.01 19.00
C TYR A 96 9.74 -1.92 19.36
N VAL A 97 8.61 -2.31 19.95
CA VAL A 97 7.53 -1.40 20.41
C VAL A 97 7.98 -0.51 21.57
N GLN A 98 8.95 -0.94 22.38
CA GLN A 98 9.53 -0.07 23.43
C GLN A 98 10.50 0.98 22.88
N ARG A 99 11.16 0.69 21.75
CA ARG A 99 12.15 1.60 21.14
C ARG A 99 11.54 2.62 20.18
N HIS A 100 10.30 2.43 19.71
CA HIS A 100 9.63 3.25 18.69
C HIS A 100 8.19 3.57 19.07
#